data_AF-A0A7K0REP0-F1
#
_entry.id   AF-A0A7K0REP0-F1
#
_cell.length_a   1.000
_cell.length_b   1.000
_cell.length_c   1.000
_cell.angle_alpha   90.00
_cell.angle_beta   90.00
_cell.angle_gamma   90.00
#
_symmetry.space_group_name_H-M   'P 1'
#
loop_
_entity.id
_entity.type
_entity.pdbx_description
1 polymer ?
#
loop_
_entity_poly.entity_id
_entity_poly.type
_entity_poly.pdbx_seq_one_letter_code
_entity_poly.pdbx_strand_id
1 'polypeptide(L)'
;MAAAILAGCGAKPNSLVQGKVSVDGSTALYPFNLKIEKTFNNLTNDDDSSVEHSGDRVALRRFCEGEIDIAAVSRPINSRESALCGASGITYHRILIARQAAVVVANKALGIDCLTTSQLNRLWRRGSNVSNYRQLGGDLPSAAVSLYGPTSGSAVYSLFTSAINGSAGNSRSDYKRFVFPNGAGFASAVAGDSSALGYFDFTWLRASLGEVETVAVDNGSGCVLPSDATVQNGSYAPLSSPFYYYFKLQPIEASSAVYSLVQIALANAKTFAKNHYVVPITPAEITAARVEWLRALRTQRRLAQQ
;
A
#
# COMPACT_ATOMS: atom_id res chain seq x y z
N MET A 1 1.21 13.87 -67.54
CA MET A 1 1.84 13.87 -66.19
C MET A 1 0.85 13.28 -65.22
N ALA A 2 1.05 12.02 -64.79
CA ALA A 2 0.26 11.40 -63.73
C ALA A 2 0.96 11.69 -62.40
N ALA A 3 0.28 12.38 -61.50
CA ALA A 3 0.76 12.65 -60.14
C ALA A 3 0.45 11.44 -59.26
N ALA A 4 1.49 10.74 -58.81
CA ALA A 4 1.38 9.70 -57.80
C ALA A 4 1.28 10.35 -56.41
N ILE A 5 0.13 10.19 -55.76
CA ILE A 5 -0.08 10.56 -54.36
C ILE A 5 0.51 9.42 -53.52
N LEU A 6 1.69 9.67 -52.94
CA LEU A 6 2.26 8.80 -51.91
C LEU A 6 1.42 8.94 -50.64
N ALA A 7 0.54 7.96 -50.41
CA ALA A 7 -0.10 7.75 -49.12
C ALA A 7 0.98 7.38 -48.10
N GLY A 8 1.45 8.37 -47.35
CA GLY A 8 2.31 8.15 -46.19
C GLY A 8 1.52 7.35 -45.14
N CYS A 9 1.85 6.06 -45.01
CA CYS A 9 1.43 5.26 -43.88
C CYS A 9 1.82 5.98 -42.59
N GLY A 10 0.83 6.33 -41.77
CA GLY A 10 1.01 6.84 -40.41
C GLY A 10 1.61 5.77 -39.51
N ALA A 11 2.89 5.46 -39.69
CA ALA A 11 3.64 4.70 -38.73
C ALA A 11 3.64 5.50 -37.43
N LYS A 12 2.95 4.97 -36.41
CA LYS A 12 3.14 5.45 -35.03
C LYS A 12 4.67 5.41 -34.77
N PRO A 13 5.26 6.47 -34.20
CA PRO A 13 6.68 6.47 -33.91
C PRO A 13 7.05 5.21 -33.12
N ASN A 14 8.13 4.53 -33.52
CA ASN A 14 8.62 3.34 -32.84
C ASN A 14 8.71 3.62 -31.34
N SER A 15 7.86 2.95 -30.57
CA SER A 15 7.89 3.03 -29.11
C SER A 15 9.27 2.61 -28.61
N LEU A 16 9.82 3.39 -27.68
CA LEU A 16 11.09 3.08 -27.00
C LEU A 16 10.98 1.86 -26.07
N VAL A 17 9.75 1.40 -25.79
CA VAL A 17 9.44 0.26 -24.91
C VAL A 17 8.46 -0.65 -25.64
N GLN A 18 8.81 -1.93 -25.78
CA GLN A 18 7.93 -2.91 -26.41
C GLN A 18 7.45 -3.94 -25.39
N GLY A 19 6.21 -4.40 -25.57
CA GLY A 19 5.60 -5.46 -24.78
C GLY A 19 4.58 -4.97 -23.75
N LYS A 20 3.85 -5.94 -23.21
CA LYS A 20 2.78 -5.76 -22.23
C LYS A 20 3.19 -6.30 -20.86
N VAL A 21 2.55 -5.80 -19.81
CA VAL A 21 2.76 -6.28 -18.44
C VAL A 21 1.43 -6.60 -17.79
N SER A 22 1.36 -7.76 -17.15
CA SER A 22 0.27 -8.15 -16.27
C SER A 22 0.67 -7.96 -14.80
N VAL A 23 -0.11 -7.18 -14.07
CA VAL A 23 0.08 -6.89 -12.65
C VAL A 23 -1.14 -7.37 -11.89
N ASP A 24 -0.95 -8.04 -10.76
CA ASP A 24 -2.03 -8.37 -9.82
C ASP A 24 -1.55 -8.16 -8.39
N GLY A 25 -2.45 -7.87 -7.45
CA GLY A 25 -2.00 -7.59 -6.10
C GLY A 25 -3.04 -7.10 -5.11
N SER A 26 -2.53 -6.35 -4.14
CA SER A 26 -3.31 -5.76 -3.05
C SER A 26 -4.38 -4.82 -3.60
N THR A 27 -5.62 -5.00 -3.15
CA THR A 27 -6.73 -4.06 -3.41
C THR A 27 -6.40 -2.65 -2.95
N ALA A 28 -5.60 -2.51 -1.90
CA ALA A 28 -5.15 -1.22 -1.39
C ALA A 28 -4.22 -0.47 -2.34
N LEU A 29 -3.45 -1.20 -3.14
CA LEU A 29 -2.49 -0.64 -4.07
C LEU A 29 -3.07 -0.47 -5.48
N TYR A 30 -4.28 -0.98 -5.73
CA TYR A 30 -4.91 -0.95 -7.04
C TYR A 30 -4.96 0.45 -7.67
N PRO A 31 -5.38 1.53 -6.98
CA PRO A 31 -5.39 2.87 -7.58
C PRO A 31 -3.98 3.36 -7.99
N PHE A 32 -2.95 3.00 -7.23
CA PHE A 32 -1.57 3.30 -7.56
C PHE A 32 -1.14 2.55 -8.82
N ASN A 33 -1.39 1.23 -8.88
CA ASN A 33 -1.02 0.40 -10.03
C ASN A 33 -1.77 0.80 -11.29
N LEU A 34 -3.06 1.13 -11.20
CA LEU A 34 -3.87 1.62 -12.32
C LEU A 34 -3.30 2.92 -12.90
N LYS A 35 -2.78 3.80 -12.04
CA LYS A 35 -2.10 5.02 -12.51
C LYS A 35 -0.77 4.70 -13.20
N ILE A 36 -0.02 3.72 -12.69
CA ILE A 36 1.22 3.24 -13.30
C ILE A 36 0.97 2.65 -14.68
N GLU A 37 -0.02 1.78 -14.82
CA GLU A 37 -0.43 1.19 -16.10
C GLU A 37 -0.82 2.26 -17.11
N LYS A 38 -1.69 3.20 -16.76
CA LYS A 38 -2.04 4.32 -17.66
C LYS A 38 -0.82 5.13 -18.10
N THR A 39 0.14 5.35 -17.20
CA THR A 39 1.39 6.03 -17.56
C THR A 39 2.27 5.17 -18.46
N PHE A 40 2.34 3.86 -18.22
CA PHE A 40 3.07 2.91 -19.05
C PHE A 40 2.48 2.86 -20.46
N ASN A 41 1.18 2.62 -20.60
CA ASN A 41 0.48 2.50 -21.88
C ASN A 41 0.63 3.77 -22.74
N ASN A 42 0.54 4.95 -22.11
CA ASN A 42 0.77 6.22 -22.80
C ASN A 42 2.20 6.38 -23.32
N LEU A 43 3.20 5.82 -22.63
CA LEU A 43 4.60 5.88 -23.05
C LEU A 43 4.94 4.81 -24.10
N THR A 44 4.23 3.69 -24.08
CA THR A 44 4.42 2.57 -25.03
C THR A 44 3.55 2.69 -26.29
N ASN A 45 2.54 3.56 -26.28
CA ASN A 45 1.46 3.59 -27.28
C ASN A 45 0.78 2.21 -27.47
N ASP A 46 0.70 1.44 -26.38
CA ASP A 46 0.19 0.07 -26.32
C ASP A 46 -0.68 -0.10 -25.06
N ASP A 47 -1.95 -0.46 -25.24
CA ASP A 47 -2.95 -0.57 -24.17
C ASP A 47 -3.16 -2.02 -23.66
N ASP A 48 -2.32 -2.98 -24.08
CA ASP A 48 -2.49 -4.41 -23.75
C ASP A 48 -2.01 -4.80 -22.33
N SER A 49 -1.44 -3.86 -21.55
CA SER A 49 -1.10 -4.12 -20.15
C SER A 49 -2.35 -4.16 -19.28
N SER A 50 -2.30 -4.95 -18.20
CA SER A 50 -3.43 -5.14 -17.29
C SER A 50 -3.01 -5.02 -15.83
N VAL A 51 -3.88 -4.42 -15.03
CA VAL A 51 -3.79 -4.38 -13.57
C VAL A 51 -5.04 -4.98 -12.95
N GLU A 52 -4.84 -6.02 -12.15
CA GLU A 52 -5.86 -6.69 -11.35
C GLU A 52 -5.62 -6.47 -9.84
N HIS A 53 -6.62 -6.82 -9.03
CA HIS A 53 -6.59 -6.61 -7.58
C HIS A 53 -7.15 -7.78 -6.78
N SER A 54 -6.70 -8.99 -7.06
CA SER A 54 -7.20 -10.24 -6.46
C SER A 54 -6.82 -10.43 -4.98
N GLY A 55 -5.94 -9.58 -4.45
CA GLY A 55 -5.40 -9.64 -3.09
C GLY A 55 -4.09 -10.42 -2.99
N ASP A 56 -3.30 -10.12 -1.95
CA ASP A 56 -1.90 -10.56 -1.84
C ASP A 56 -1.67 -12.06 -2.04
N ARG A 57 -2.51 -12.90 -1.43
CA ARG A 57 -2.36 -14.37 -1.50
C ARG A 57 -2.63 -14.92 -2.90
N VAL A 58 -3.64 -14.37 -3.59
CA VAL A 58 -4.01 -14.82 -4.93
C VAL A 58 -2.97 -14.34 -5.92
N ALA A 59 -2.59 -13.07 -5.86
CA ALA A 59 -1.55 -12.50 -6.71
C ALA A 59 -0.19 -13.23 -6.58
N LEU A 60 0.27 -13.52 -5.35
CA LEU A 60 1.53 -14.27 -5.16
C LEU A 60 1.46 -15.69 -5.69
N ARG A 61 0.30 -16.35 -5.56
CA ARG A 61 0.10 -17.69 -6.14
C ARG A 61 0.20 -17.63 -7.67
N ARG A 62 -0.58 -16.76 -8.31
CA ARG A 62 -0.58 -16.55 -9.77
C ARG A 62 0.81 -16.20 -10.29
N PHE A 63 1.54 -15.35 -9.56
CA PHE A 63 2.91 -14.99 -9.90
C PHE A 63 3.87 -16.19 -9.82
N CYS A 64 3.80 -16.97 -8.73
CA CYS A 64 4.60 -18.18 -8.59
C CYS A 64 4.20 -19.29 -9.57
N GLU A 65 2.97 -19.30 -10.08
CA GLU A 65 2.50 -20.17 -11.18
C GLU A 65 2.88 -19.61 -12.56
N GLY A 66 3.44 -18.40 -12.61
CA GLY A 66 3.91 -17.76 -13.83
C GLY A 66 2.83 -17.10 -14.68
N GLU A 67 1.60 -16.99 -14.17
CA GLU A 67 0.44 -16.41 -14.87
C GLU A 67 0.47 -14.89 -15.00
N ILE A 68 1.20 -14.21 -14.11
CA ILE A 68 1.37 -12.76 -14.11
C ILE A 68 2.84 -12.37 -14.05
N ASP A 69 3.15 -11.16 -14.53
CA ASP A 69 4.51 -10.65 -14.58
C ASP A 69 4.95 -10.01 -13.25
N ILE A 70 4.02 -9.33 -12.57
CA ILE A 70 4.28 -8.60 -11.33
C ILE A 70 3.22 -8.91 -10.27
N ALA A 71 3.65 -9.38 -9.10
CA ALA A 71 2.81 -9.37 -7.90
C ALA A 71 3.05 -8.10 -7.08
N ALA A 72 2.00 -7.28 -6.91
CA ALA A 72 2.04 -5.99 -6.23
C ALA A 72 1.38 -6.06 -4.85
N VAL A 73 2.10 -6.52 -3.83
CA VAL A 73 1.51 -7.01 -2.58
C VAL A 73 1.91 -6.22 -1.34
N SER A 74 1.06 -6.27 -0.31
CA SER A 74 1.21 -5.47 0.91
C SER A 74 2.05 -6.11 2.02
N ARG A 75 2.74 -7.22 1.73
CA ARG A 75 3.58 -7.95 2.69
C ARG A 75 4.71 -8.71 2.00
N PRO A 76 5.72 -9.16 2.77
CA PRO A 76 6.68 -10.14 2.28
C PRO A 76 5.99 -11.45 1.84
N ILE A 77 6.57 -12.09 0.81
CA ILE A 77 6.26 -13.47 0.43
C ILE A 77 6.68 -14.39 1.58
N ASN A 78 5.82 -15.36 1.94
CA ASN A 78 6.12 -16.31 3.02
C ASN A 78 6.88 -17.53 2.49
N SER A 79 7.34 -18.41 3.39
CA SER A 79 8.12 -19.60 3.02
C SER A 79 7.37 -20.57 2.12
N ARG A 80 6.05 -20.75 2.31
CA ARG A 80 5.22 -21.62 1.47
C ARG A 80 5.08 -21.07 0.05
N GLU A 81 4.84 -19.77 -0.07
CA GLU A 81 4.75 -19.09 -1.37
C GLU A 81 6.12 -19.06 -2.07
N SER A 82 7.21 -18.84 -1.33
CA SER A 82 8.56 -18.90 -1.88
C SER A 82 8.91 -20.30 -2.40
N ALA A 83 8.52 -21.35 -1.67
CA ALA A 83 8.67 -22.73 -2.13
C ALA A 83 7.85 -23.03 -3.39
N LEU A 84 6.63 -22.50 -3.50
CA LEU A 84 5.81 -22.61 -4.71
C LEU A 84 6.51 -21.96 -5.91
N CYS A 85 7.03 -20.74 -5.74
CA CYS A 85 7.81 -20.06 -6.78
C CYS A 85 9.01 -20.93 -7.21
N GLY A 86 9.77 -21.48 -6.25
CA GLY A 86 10.90 -22.37 -6.55
C GLY A 86 10.51 -23.64 -7.30
N ALA A 87 9.41 -24.28 -6.90
CA ALA A 87 8.90 -25.50 -7.56
C ALA A 87 8.47 -25.24 -9.01
N SER A 88 7.98 -24.03 -9.31
CA SER A 88 7.62 -23.59 -10.66
C SER A 88 8.79 -22.97 -11.45
N GLY A 89 10.02 -23.02 -10.92
CA GLY A 89 11.20 -22.42 -11.55
C GLY A 89 11.19 -20.89 -11.57
N ILE A 90 10.31 -20.24 -10.80
CA ILE A 90 10.22 -18.79 -10.71
C ILE A 90 11.25 -18.25 -9.72
N THR A 91 12.33 -17.72 -10.27
CA THR A 91 13.26 -16.86 -9.54
C THR A 91 12.81 -15.41 -9.64
N TYR A 92 12.68 -14.72 -8.52
CA TYR A 92 12.11 -13.37 -8.47
C TYR A 92 13.03 -12.35 -7.80
N HIS A 93 12.83 -11.09 -8.16
CA HIS A 93 13.32 -9.94 -7.42
C HIS A 93 12.17 -9.30 -6.66
N ARG A 94 12.49 -8.63 -5.56
CA ARG A 94 11.54 -7.87 -4.77
C ARG A 94 12.07 -6.47 -4.60
N ILE A 95 11.21 -5.47 -4.85
CA ILE A 95 11.48 -4.08 -4.51
C ILE A 95 10.35 -3.51 -3.68
N LEU A 96 10.70 -2.62 -2.76
CA LEU A 96 9.72 -1.80 -2.06
C LEU A 96 9.31 -0.64 -2.97
N ILE A 97 8.01 -0.42 -3.15
CA ILE A 97 7.49 0.65 -4.02
C ILE A 97 6.77 1.75 -3.26
N ALA A 98 6.15 1.43 -2.12
CA ALA A 98 5.43 2.37 -1.29
C ALA A 98 5.12 1.78 0.09
N ARG A 99 4.41 2.55 0.92
CA ARG A 99 3.84 2.09 2.19
C ARG A 99 2.41 2.63 2.37
N GLN A 100 1.64 1.99 3.22
CA GLN A 100 0.34 2.49 3.72
C GLN A 100 0.36 2.57 5.24
N ALA A 101 -0.53 3.39 5.81
CA ALA A 101 -0.73 3.44 7.25
C ALA A 101 -2.18 3.77 7.62
N ALA A 102 -2.68 3.12 8.67
CA ALA A 102 -3.90 3.50 9.38
C ALA A 102 -3.52 4.31 10.61
N VAL A 103 -3.98 5.55 10.72
CA VAL A 103 -3.68 6.40 11.88
C VAL A 103 -4.84 6.40 12.84
N VAL A 104 -4.53 6.32 14.13
CA VAL A 104 -5.52 6.50 15.20
C VAL A 104 -5.55 7.98 15.56
N VAL A 105 -6.75 8.55 15.61
CA VAL A 105 -6.97 9.94 16.01
C VAL A 105 -8.11 10.02 17.01
N ALA A 106 -8.09 11.05 17.83
CA ALA A 106 -9.12 11.34 18.80
C ALA A 106 -9.51 12.81 18.75
N ASN A 107 -10.63 13.14 19.39
CA ASN A 107 -10.90 14.51 19.76
C ASN A 107 -9.89 14.98 20.82
N LYS A 108 -9.41 16.23 20.71
CA LYS A 108 -8.46 16.82 21.68
C LYS A 108 -9.00 16.81 23.11
N ALA A 109 -10.31 16.97 23.30
CA ALA A 109 -10.95 16.95 24.62
C ALA A 109 -10.91 15.57 25.29
N LEU A 110 -10.67 14.50 24.53
CA LEU A 110 -10.61 13.14 25.08
C LEU A 110 -9.31 12.89 25.86
N GLY A 111 -8.22 13.59 25.54
CA GLY A 111 -6.95 13.51 26.27
C GLY A 111 -6.30 12.12 26.25
N ILE A 112 -6.40 11.40 25.13
CA ILE A 112 -5.75 10.11 24.93
C ILE A 112 -4.53 10.31 24.02
N ASP A 113 -3.33 10.24 24.59
CA ASP A 113 -2.09 10.45 23.84
C ASP A 113 -1.54 9.14 23.26
N CYS A 114 -1.82 8.00 23.91
CA CYS A 114 -1.31 6.71 23.49
C CYS A 114 -2.26 5.55 23.82
N LEU A 115 -2.34 4.58 22.91
CA LEU A 115 -3.01 3.30 23.13
C LEU A 115 -2.12 2.14 22.73
N THR A 116 -2.14 1.09 23.55
CA THR A 116 -1.52 -0.18 23.19
C THR A 116 -2.34 -0.91 22.13
N THR A 117 -1.70 -1.75 21.32
CA THR A 117 -2.37 -2.66 20.39
C THR A 117 -3.40 -3.57 21.09
N SER A 118 -3.15 -3.97 22.34
CA SER A 118 -4.08 -4.74 23.17
C SER A 118 -5.32 -3.92 23.57
N GLN A 119 -5.17 -2.64 23.92
CA GLN A 119 -6.30 -1.75 24.17
C GLN A 119 -7.12 -1.50 22.90
N LEU A 120 -6.45 -1.26 21.76
CA LEU A 120 -7.12 -1.13 20.47
C LEU A 120 -7.89 -2.42 20.11
N ASN A 121 -7.30 -3.60 20.32
CA ASN A 121 -7.96 -4.89 20.09
C ASN A 121 -9.22 -5.04 20.94
N ARG A 122 -9.11 -4.79 22.26
CA ARG A 122 -10.27 -4.85 23.16
C ARG A 122 -11.37 -3.88 22.78
N LEU A 123 -11.01 -2.68 22.31
CA LEU A 123 -11.96 -1.65 21.88
C LEU A 123 -12.66 -2.01 20.56
N TRP A 124 -11.92 -2.52 19.57
CA TRP A 124 -12.38 -2.61 18.18
C TRP A 124 -12.78 -4.01 17.71
N ARG A 125 -12.34 -5.08 18.36
CA ARG A 125 -12.67 -6.45 17.92
C ARG A 125 -14.18 -6.69 17.87
N ARG A 126 -14.62 -7.62 17.01
CA ARG A 126 -16.03 -8.03 16.93
C ARG A 126 -16.53 -8.50 18.30
N GLY A 127 -17.74 -8.07 18.66
CA GLY A 127 -18.35 -8.38 19.95
C GLY A 127 -17.73 -7.66 21.14
N SER A 128 -16.91 -6.62 20.93
CA SER A 128 -16.49 -5.75 22.02
C SER A 128 -17.71 -5.06 22.64
N ASN A 129 -17.83 -5.17 23.96
CA ASN A 129 -18.83 -4.48 24.77
C ASN A 129 -18.23 -3.27 25.51
N VAL A 130 -17.04 -2.82 25.09
CA VAL A 130 -16.41 -1.64 25.69
C VAL A 130 -17.25 -0.42 25.35
N SER A 131 -17.82 0.21 26.38
CA SER A 131 -18.70 1.37 26.27
C SER A 131 -18.15 2.62 26.96
N ASN A 132 -17.04 2.47 27.72
CA ASN A 132 -16.33 3.58 28.35
C ASN A 132 -14.82 3.36 28.26
N TYR A 133 -14.05 4.38 27.91
CA TYR A 133 -12.59 4.24 27.69
C TYR A 133 -11.83 3.80 28.94
N ARG A 134 -12.31 4.12 30.15
CA ARG A 134 -11.71 3.64 31.41
C ARG A 134 -11.67 2.11 31.53
N GLN A 135 -12.59 1.40 30.87
CA GLN A 135 -12.63 -0.08 30.86
C GLN A 135 -11.39 -0.69 30.18
N LEU A 136 -10.66 0.09 29.38
CA LEU A 136 -9.40 -0.33 28.76
C LEU A 136 -8.22 -0.28 29.75
N GLY A 137 -8.40 0.27 30.95
CA GLY A 137 -7.37 0.37 31.99
C GLY A 137 -6.33 1.47 31.75
N GLY A 138 -5.39 1.62 32.69
CA GLY A 138 -4.45 2.74 32.71
C GLY A 138 -5.15 4.07 33.08
N ASP A 139 -4.54 5.18 32.70
CA ASP A 139 -5.04 6.54 32.99
C ASP A 139 -6.03 7.05 31.93
N LEU A 140 -6.76 6.14 31.27
CA LEU A 140 -7.71 6.50 30.22
C LEU A 140 -8.97 7.19 30.79
N PRO A 141 -9.54 8.15 30.04
CA PRO A 141 -10.63 9.01 30.52
C PRO A 141 -11.90 8.22 30.84
N SER A 142 -12.68 8.74 31.80
CA SER A 142 -14.04 8.26 32.06
C SER A 142 -15.02 8.88 31.07
N ALA A 143 -14.89 8.56 29.78
CA ALA A 143 -15.75 9.06 28.72
C ALA A 143 -16.46 7.90 28.00
N ALA A 144 -17.69 8.15 27.54
CA ALA A 144 -18.44 7.20 26.72
C ALA A 144 -17.70 6.94 25.41
N VAL A 145 -17.74 5.71 24.91
CA VAL A 145 -17.09 5.35 23.64
C VAL A 145 -17.91 5.87 22.47
N SER A 146 -17.32 6.71 21.63
CA SER A 146 -17.85 7.15 20.35
C SER A 146 -16.82 6.89 19.25
N LEU A 147 -17.11 5.93 18.37
CA LEU A 147 -16.13 5.43 17.41
C LEU A 147 -16.40 5.89 15.99
N TYR A 148 -15.31 6.17 15.26
CA TYR A 148 -15.31 6.62 13.87
C TYR A 148 -14.32 5.80 13.05
N GLY A 149 -14.67 5.43 11.82
CA GLY A 149 -13.74 4.66 11.00
C GLY A 149 -14.17 4.49 9.55
N PRO A 150 -13.35 3.85 8.72
CA PRO A 150 -13.69 3.55 7.34
C PRO A 150 -14.83 2.50 7.22
N THR A 151 -15.47 2.46 6.06
CA THR A 151 -16.31 1.32 5.65
C THR A 151 -15.47 0.07 5.38
N SER A 152 -16.11 -1.11 5.37
CA SER A 152 -15.44 -2.40 5.17
C SER A 152 -14.76 -2.58 3.82
N GLY A 153 -15.12 -1.77 2.81
CA GLY A 153 -14.48 -1.76 1.49
C GLY A 153 -13.13 -1.02 1.46
N SER A 154 -12.72 -0.39 2.56
CA SER A 154 -11.46 0.35 2.63
C SER A 154 -10.26 -0.56 2.87
N ALA A 155 -9.14 -0.26 2.20
CA ALA A 155 -7.83 -0.85 2.46
C ALA A 155 -7.41 -0.78 3.93
N VAL A 156 -7.58 0.40 4.55
CA VAL A 156 -7.14 0.63 5.92
C VAL A 156 -8.05 -0.03 6.96
N TYR A 157 -9.31 -0.33 6.61
CA TYR A 157 -10.17 -1.21 7.42
C TYR A 157 -9.56 -2.62 7.50
N SER A 158 -9.17 -3.18 6.35
CA SER A 158 -8.53 -4.50 6.29
C SER A 158 -7.17 -4.52 6.99
N LEU A 159 -6.35 -3.47 6.84
CA LEU A 159 -5.08 -3.32 7.53
C LEU A 159 -5.28 -3.30 9.06
N PHE A 160 -6.12 -2.38 9.57
CA PHE A 160 -6.34 -2.23 11.00
C PHE A 160 -6.92 -3.52 11.61
N THR A 161 -7.97 -4.09 11.02
CA THR A 161 -8.61 -5.30 11.57
C THR A 161 -7.69 -6.52 11.54
N SER A 162 -6.87 -6.67 10.50
CA SER A 162 -5.88 -7.76 10.46
C SER A 162 -4.78 -7.55 11.51
N ALA A 163 -4.22 -6.35 11.58
CA ALA A 163 -3.09 -6.02 12.44
C ALA A 163 -3.45 -5.98 13.93
N ILE A 164 -4.61 -5.43 14.27
CA ILE A 164 -5.06 -5.22 15.65
C ILE A 164 -5.98 -6.34 16.10
N ASN A 165 -6.94 -6.75 15.27
CA ASN A 165 -7.98 -7.71 15.65
C ASN A 165 -7.68 -9.15 15.18
N GLY A 166 -6.53 -9.38 14.54
CA GLY A 166 -6.02 -10.69 14.16
C GLY A 166 -6.55 -11.26 12.84
N SER A 167 -7.60 -10.66 12.24
CA SER A 167 -8.09 -11.05 10.92
C SER A 167 -8.87 -9.93 10.23
N ALA A 168 -8.75 -9.87 8.89
CA ALA A 168 -9.45 -8.89 8.08
C ALA A 168 -10.97 -8.98 8.31
N GLY A 169 -11.60 -7.84 8.57
CA GLY A 169 -13.03 -7.75 8.83
C GLY A 169 -13.48 -8.14 10.23
N ASN A 170 -12.57 -8.51 11.13
CA ASN A 170 -12.88 -8.67 12.55
C ASN A 170 -12.97 -7.30 13.21
N SER A 171 -14.13 -6.65 13.15
CA SER A 171 -14.41 -5.39 13.84
C SER A 171 -15.81 -5.42 14.44
N ARG A 172 -16.01 -4.70 15.55
CA ARG A 172 -17.34 -4.25 15.96
C ARG A 172 -17.96 -3.37 14.88
N SER A 173 -19.29 -3.32 14.82
CA SER A 173 -20.05 -2.66 13.75
C SER A 173 -20.71 -1.34 14.19
N ASP A 174 -20.76 -1.07 15.48
CA ASP A 174 -21.37 0.09 16.12
C ASP A 174 -20.42 1.28 16.18
N TYR A 175 -19.96 1.73 15.01
CA TYR A 175 -19.17 2.95 14.85
C TYR A 175 -19.65 3.73 13.62
N LYS A 176 -19.40 5.03 13.61
CA LYS A 176 -19.76 5.93 12.50
C LYS A 176 -18.79 5.69 11.33
N ARG A 177 -19.33 5.25 10.18
CA ARG A 177 -18.51 4.83 9.03
C ARG A 177 -18.35 5.95 8.00
N PHE A 178 -17.14 6.05 7.46
CA PHE A 178 -16.78 6.99 6.41
C PHE A 178 -16.32 6.23 5.18
N VAL A 179 -16.91 6.58 4.04
CA VAL A 179 -16.52 6.02 2.74
C VAL A 179 -15.20 6.68 2.32
N PHE A 180 -14.21 5.86 1.95
CA PHE A 180 -12.98 6.37 1.33
C PHE A 180 -13.32 7.01 -0.03
N PRO A 181 -12.74 8.18 -0.41
CA PRO A 181 -11.64 8.89 0.24
C PRO A 181 -12.06 10.15 1.04
N ASN A 182 -12.92 10.02 2.06
CA ASN A 182 -13.43 11.18 2.83
C ASN A 182 -12.62 11.49 4.10
N GLY A 183 -11.35 11.90 3.97
CA GLY A 183 -10.49 12.25 5.09
C GLY A 183 -10.93 13.49 5.87
N ALA A 184 -11.23 14.60 5.17
CA ALA A 184 -11.67 15.84 5.80
C ALA A 184 -13.01 15.69 6.53
N GLY A 185 -13.98 15.00 5.94
CA GLY A 185 -15.26 14.74 6.60
C GLY A 185 -15.11 13.83 7.82
N PHE A 186 -14.22 12.83 7.77
CA PHE A 186 -13.88 12.03 8.95
C PHE A 186 -13.26 12.90 10.05
N ALA A 187 -12.26 13.73 9.72
CA ALA A 187 -11.56 14.56 10.69
C ALA A 187 -12.51 15.58 11.36
N SER A 188 -13.33 16.26 10.56
CA SER A 188 -14.35 17.19 11.06
C SER A 188 -15.35 16.50 12.00
N ALA A 189 -15.78 15.28 11.69
CA ALA A 189 -16.70 14.53 12.53
C ALA A 189 -16.07 14.08 13.87
N VAL A 190 -14.78 13.70 13.86
CA VAL A 190 -14.02 13.41 15.10
C VAL A 190 -13.81 14.69 15.92
N ALA A 191 -13.45 15.80 15.29
CA ALA A 191 -13.24 17.09 15.94
C ALA A 191 -14.53 17.66 16.57
N GLY A 192 -15.70 17.34 16.00
CA GLY A 192 -17.01 17.79 16.50
C GLY A 192 -17.58 16.98 17.67
N ASP A 193 -16.98 15.84 18.03
CA ASP A 193 -17.48 14.95 19.09
C ASP A 193 -16.41 14.75 20.16
N SER A 194 -16.61 15.34 21.35
CA SER A 194 -15.64 15.35 22.45
C SER A 194 -15.24 13.96 22.96
N SER A 195 -16.03 12.94 22.65
CA SER A 195 -15.78 11.54 23.02
C SER A 195 -15.23 10.70 21.86
N ALA A 196 -14.96 11.31 20.71
CA ALA A 196 -14.58 10.61 19.49
C ALA A 196 -13.17 10.02 19.57
N LEU A 197 -13.09 8.76 19.16
CA LEU A 197 -11.85 8.10 18.76
C LEU A 197 -12.10 7.38 17.44
N GLY A 198 -11.13 7.41 16.54
CA GLY A 198 -11.26 6.73 15.26
C GLY A 198 -9.94 6.35 14.65
N TYR A 199 -10.02 5.64 13.54
CA TYR A 199 -8.87 5.43 12.68
C TYR A 199 -9.24 5.66 11.21
N PHE A 200 -8.29 6.15 10.42
CA PHE A 200 -8.49 6.34 8.98
C PHE A 200 -7.17 6.30 8.21
N ASP A 201 -7.26 6.46 6.90
CA ASP A 201 -6.09 6.44 6.02
C ASP A 201 -5.18 7.65 6.26
N PHE A 202 -3.89 7.38 6.50
CA PHE A 202 -2.91 8.41 6.80
C PHE A 202 -2.82 9.46 5.71
N THR A 203 -2.75 9.04 4.43
CA THR A 203 -2.49 9.96 3.33
C THR A 203 -3.66 10.94 3.17
N TRP A 204 -4.89 10.46 3.37
CA TRP A 204 -6.11 11.26 3.27
C TRP A 204 -6.37 12.12 4.51
N LEU A 205 -5.84 11.75 5.67
CA LEU A 205 -5.93 12.58 6.87
C LEU A 205 -4.86 13.64 6.99
N ARG A 206 -3.70 13.51 6.33
CA ARG A 206 -2.54 14.43 6.50
C ARG A 206 -2.93 15.91 6.52
N ALA A 207 -3.78 16.36 5.60
CA ALA A 207 -4.19 17.76 5.49
C ALA A 207 -5.07 18.24 6.67
N SER A 208 -5.76 17.31 7.35
CA SER A 208 -6.67 17.58 8.45
C SER A 208 -6.14 17.11 9.82
N LEU A 209 -4.89 16.64 9.91
CA LEU A 209 -4.31 16.21 11.20
C LEU A 209 -4.23 17.34 12.23
N GLY A 210 -4.22 18.61 11.81
CA GLY A 210 -4.29 19.74 12.74
C GLY A 210 -5.65 19.92 13.44
N GLU A 211 -6.72 19.36 12.88
CA GLU A 211 -8.09 19.46 13.40
C GLU A 211 -8.37 18.45 14.53
N VAL A 212 -7.61 17.35 14.57
CA VAL A 212 -7.77 16.24 15.51
C VAL A 212 -6.50 16.03 16.33
N GLU A 213 -6.56 15.18 17.34
CA GLU A 213 -5.38 14.71 18.08
C GLU A 213 -4.92 13.38 17.50
N THR A 214 -3.65 13.25 17.13
CA THR A 214 -3.08 11.95 16.74
C THR A 214 -2.77 11.12 17.98
N VAL A 215 -3.27 9.89 18.03
CA VAL A 215 -3.02 8.96 19.13
C VAL A 215 -1.83 8.09 18.77
N ALA A 216 -0.79 8.10 19.60
CA ALA A 216 0.35 7.20 19.45
C ALA A 216 -0.08 5.73 19.68
N VAL A 217 0.61 4.80 19.01
CA VAL A 217 0.32 3.37 19.16
C VAL A 217 1.53 2.66 19.75
N ASP A 218 1.29 1.89 20.82
CA ASP A 218 2.29 1.07 21.48
C ASP A 218 2.08 -0.42 21.15
N ASN A 219 3.10 -1.02 20.54
CA ASN A 219 3.12 -2.44 20.19
C ASN A 219 3.95 -3.30 21.16
N GLY A 220 4.32 -2.75 22.32
CA GLY A 220 5.23 -3.34 23.30
C GLY A 220 6.63 -2.71 23.29
N SER A 221 6.91 -1.79 22.37
CA SER A 221 8.19 -1.07 22.25
C SER A 221 8.08 0.42 22.59
N GLY A 222 6.94 0.86 23.12
CA GLY A 222 6.66 2.25 23.43
C GLY A 222 5.74 2.93 22.41
N CYS A 223 5.20 4.08 22.80
CA CYS A 223 4.25 4.86 22.04
C CYS A 223 4.91 5.53 20.82
N VAL A 224 4.43 5.21 19.61
CA VAL A 224 4.91 5.82 18.36
C VAL A 224 3.80 6.62 17.69
N LEU A 225 4.06 7.90 17.39
CA LEU A 225 3.17 8.74 16.60
C LEU A 225 3.28 8.44 15.09
N PRO A 226 2.19 8.57 14.33
CA PRO A 226 2.25 8.47 12.87
C PRO A 226 2.91 9.70 12.25
N SER A 227 3.84 9.47 11.35
CA SER A 227 4.48 10.49 10.52
C SER A 227 5.04 9.83 9.26
N ASP A 228 5.41 10.62 8.25
CA ASP A 228 6.11 10.06 7.09
C ASP A 228 7.39 9.32 7.53
N ALA A 229 8.13 9.86 8.51
CA ALA A 229 9.36 9.24 9.02
C ALA A 229 9.09 7.90 9.72
N THR A 230 8.12 7.83 10.63
CA THR A 230 7.80 6.61 11.40
C THR A 230 7.12 5.54 10.56
N VAL A 231 6.41 5.93 9.49
CA VAL A 231 5.93 4.96 8.50
C VAL A 231 7.08 4.48 7.61
N GLN A 232 7.94 5.37 7.13
CA GLN A 232 9.07 5.02 6.27
C GLN A 232 10.09 4.12 6.95
N ASN A 233 10.47 4.39 8.20
CA ASN A 233 11.41 3.55 8.92
C ASN A 233 10.77 2.29 9.52
N GLY A 234 9.44 2.14 9.43
CA GLY A 234 8.69 0.98 9.91
C GLY A 234 8.44 0.97 11.43
N SER A 235 8.76 2.04 12.16
CA SER A 235 8.54 2.10 13.60
C SER A 235 7.06 2.25 13.99
N TYR A 236 6.22 2.80 13.10
CA TYR A 236 4.77 2.88 13.30
C TYR A 236 4.09 1.54 12.98
N ALA A 237 4.46 0.48 13.69
CA ALA A 237 3.94 -0.87 13.53
C ALA A 237 2.92 -1.22 14.63
N PRO A 238 1.90 -2.06 14.38
CA PRO A 238 1.66 -2.81 13.14
C PRO A 238 0.71 -2.09 12.16
N LEU A 239 0.40 -0.81 12.42
CA LEU A 239 -0.56 -0.03 11.63
C LEU A 239 0.04 0.63 10.38
N SER A 240 1.27 0.30 10.03
CA SER A 240 1.84 0.58 8.72
C SER A 240 2.31 -0.71 8.05
N SER A 241 2.21 -0.75 6.72
CA SER A 241 2.61 -1.92 5.93
C SER A 241 3.33 -1.50 4.65
N PRO A 242 4.38 -2.23 4.24
CA PRO A 242 5.03 -2.01 2.96
C PRO A 242 4.16 -2.47 1.79
N PHE A 243 4.42 -1.92 0.61
CA PHE A 243 3.99 -2.46 -0.67
C PHE A 243 5.20 -2.84 -1.49
N TYR A 244 5.22 -4.07 -1.97
CA TYR A 244 6.30 -4.63 -2.76
C TYR A 244 5.82 -4.97 -4.16
N TYR A 245 6.70 -4.79 -5.14
CA TYR A 245 6.60 -5.50 -6.40
C TYR A 245 7.53 -6.72 -6.35
N TYR A 246 6.98 -7.87 -6.71
CA TYR A 246 7.72 -9.08 -7.06
C TYR A 246 7.63 -9.28 -8.55
N PHE A 247 8.75 -9.50 -9.21
CA PHE A 247 8.81 -9.75 -10.64
C PHE A 247 9.92 -10.75 -10.95
N LYS A 248 9.79 -11.47 -12.06
CA LYS A 248 10.77 -12.51 -12.44
C LYS A 248 12.14 -11.87 -12.67
N LEU A 249 13.19 -12.47 -12.13
CA LEU A 249 14.55 -12.12 -12.50
C LEU A 249 14.84 -12.74 -13.87
N GLN A 250 14.84 -11.90 -14.91
CA GLN A 250 15.23 -12.25 -16.26
C GLN A 250 16.33 -11.30 -16.73
N PRO A 251 17.15 -11.69 -17.72
CA PRO A 251 18.12 -10.78 -18.32
C PRO A 251 17.43 -9.48 -18.76
N ILE A 252 17.84 -8.35 -18.17
CA ILE A 252 17.27 -7.07 -18.55
C ILE A 252 17.82 -6.65 -19.89
N GLU A 253 16.89 -6.53 -20.82
CA GLU A 253 16.96 -5.60 -21.93
C GLU A 253 16.33 -4.29 -21.43
N ALA A 254 16.98 -3.16 -21.69
CA ALA A 254 16.48 -1.83 -21.31
C ALA A 254 15.09 -1.53 -21.91
N SER A 255 14.66 -2.32 -22.90
CA SER A 255 13.37 -2.31 -23.57
C SER A 255 12.32 -3.25 -22.98
N SER A 256 12.64 -4.08 -21.98
CA SER A 256 11.66 -5.03 -21.41
C SER A 256 10.52 -4.29 -20.69
N ALA A 257 9.28 -4.72 -20.97
CA ALA A 257 8.07 -4.09 -20.46
C ALA A 257 8.03 -4.01 -18.91
N VAL A 258 8.40 -5.11 -18.23
CA VAL A 258 8.52 -5.16 -16.76
C VAL A 258 9.54 -4.15 -16.24
N TYR A 259 10.70 -4.03 -16.90
CA TYR A 259 11.72 -3.07 -16.48
C TYR A 259 11.17 -1.65 -16.50
N SER A 260 10.57 -1.27 -17.61
CA SER A 260 10.01 0.05 -17.82
C SER A 260 8.87 0.36 -16.85
N LEU A 261 7.94 -0.57 -16.62
CA LEU A 261 6.84 -0.36 -15.68
C LEU A 261 7.35 -0.12 -14.25
N VAL A 262 8.32 -0.93 -13.80
CA VAL A 262 8.95 -0.75 -12.50
C VAL A 262 9.70 0.59 -12.41
N GLN A 263 10.42 1.00 -13.45
CA GLN A 263 11.10 2.29 -13.46
C GLN A 263 10.11 3.46 -13.41
N ILE A 264 8.97 3.35 -14.10
CA ILE A 264 7.87 4.33 -13.99
C ILE A 264 7.37 4.38 -12.54
N ALA A 265 7.19 3.23 -11.87
CA ALA A 265 6.79 3.19 -10.47
C ALA A 265 7.77 3.88 -9.55
N LEU A 266 9.07 3.59 -9.66
CA LEU A 266 10.11 4.21 -8.84
C LEU A 266 10.25 5.71 -9.15
N ALA A 267 10.19 6.11 -10.42
CA ALA A 267 10.30 7.51 -10.82
C ALA A 267 9.10 8.35 -10.36
N ASN A 268 7.91 7.76 -10.31
CA ASN A 268 6.68 8.44 -9.94
C ASN A 268 6.26 8.22 -8.48
N ALA A 269 6.98 7.43 -7.69
CA ALA A 269 6.64 7.11 -6.30
C ALA A 269 6.32 8.35 -5.46
N LYS A 270 7.12 9.42 -5.60
CA LYS A 270 6.89 10.70 -4.90
C LYS A 270 5.66 11.44 -5.41
N THR A 271 5.46 11.50 -6.73
CA THR A 271 4.30 12.19 -7.34
C THR A 271 3.00 11.50 -6.99
N PHE A 272 2.98 10.17 -6.96
CA PHE A 272 1.76 9.40 -6.67
C PHE A 272 1.43 9.40 -5.18
N ALA A 273 2.43 9.48 -4.31
CA ALA A 273 2.22 9.76 -2.89
C ALA A 273 1.59 11.13 -2.61
N LYS A 274 1.90 12.15 -3.43
CA LYS A 274 1.24 13.48 -3.32
C LYS A 274 -0.25 13.41 -3.66
N ASN A 275 -0.67 12.48 -4.50
CA ASN A 275 -2.07 12.26 -4.85
C ASN A 275 -2.80 11.32 -3.87
N HIS A 276 -2.28 11.20 -2.65
CA HIS A 276 -2.86 10.45 -1.54
C HIS A 276 -3.02 8.93 -1.76
N TYR A 277 -2.33 8.34 -2.75
CA TYR A 277 -2.43 6.90 -2.97
C TYR A 277 -1.68 6.08 -1.93
N VAL A 278 -0.54 6.60 -1.45
CA VAL A 278 0.42 5.87 -0.59
C VAL A 278 1.35 6.84 0.16
N VAL A 279 2.06 6.33 1.17
CA VAL A 279 3.27 6.96 1.72
C VAL A 279 4.46 6.60 0.80
N PRO A 280 5.26 7.59 0.36
CA PRO A 280 6.34 7.31 -0.59
C PRO A 280 7.51 6.63 0.10
N ILE A 281 8.26 5.84 -0.68
CA ILE A 281 9.63 5.45 -0.34
C ILE A 281 10.58 6.66 -0.40
N THR A 282 11.69 6.58 0.33
CA THR A 282 12.69 7.66 0.38
C THR A 282 13.56 7.68 -0.88
N PRO A 283 14.24 8.80 -1.22
CA PRO A 283 15.21 8.84 -2.30
C PRO A 283 16.35 7.81 -2.15
N ALA A 284 16.77 7.54 -0.91
CA ALA A 284 17.76 6.52 -0.60
C ALA A 284 17.24 5.11 -0.92
N GLU A 285 15.97 4.82 -0.59
CA GLU A 285 15.33 3.54 -0.90
C GLU A 285 15.14 3.35 -2.41
N ILE A 286 14.76 4.39 -3.16
CA ILE A 286 14.70 4.35 -4.63
C ILE A 286 16.07 3.99 -5.21
N THR A 287 17.12 4.64 -4.70
CA THR A 287 18.49 4.40 -5.14
C THR A 287 18.93 2.98 -4.80
N ALA A 288 18.67 2.52 -3.58
CA ALA A 288 18.96 1.16 -3.13
C ALA A 288 18.24 0.13 -4.01
N ALA A 289 16.93 0.29 -4.23
CA ALA A 289 16.14 -0.61 -5.09
C ALA A 289 16.72 -0.72 -6.51
N ARG A 290 17.14 0.41 -7.11
CA ARG A 290 17.80 0.40 -8.42
C ARG A 290 19.14 -0.33 -8.40
N VAL A 291 19.97 -0.08 -7.39
CA VAL A 291 21.29 -0.70 -7.26
C VAL A 291 21.19 -2.20 -7.00
N GLU A 292 20.31 -2.62 -6.10
CA GLU A 292 20.07 -4.03 -5.77
C GLU A 292 19.57 -4.80 -6.98
N TRP A 293 18.64 -4.21 -7.73
CA TRP A 293 18.15 -4.82 -8.95
C TRP A 293 19.27 -4.97 -10.00
N LEU A 294 20.05 -3.91 -10.26
CA LEU A 294 21.19 -3.98 -11.18
C LEU A 294 22.23 -5.03 -10.78
N ARG A 295 22.45 -5.22 -9.47
CA ARG A 295 23.32 -6.29 -8.95
C ARG A 295 22.73 -7.68 -9.20
N ALA A 296 21.45 -7.87 -8.91
CA ALA A 296 20.77 -9.16 -9.12
C ALA A 296 20.88 -9.63 -10.57
N LEU A 297 20.76 -8.70 -11.52
CA LEU A 297 20.92 -8.99 -12.96
C LEU A 297 22.33 -9.38 -13.34
N ARG A 298 23.35 -8.70 -12.80
CA ARG A 298 24.75 -9.05 -13.05
C ARG A 298 25.05 -10.46 -12.56
N THR A 299 24.51 -10.84 -11.40
CA THR A 299 24.64 -12.19 -10.87
C THR A 299 23.98 -13.22 -11.79
N GLN A 300 22.76 -12.97 -12.25
CA GLN A 300 22.09 -13.88 -13.21
C GLN A 300 22.84 -14.01 -14.54
N ARG A 301 23.35 -12.91 -15.11
CA ARG A 301 24.14 -12.98 -16.35
C ARG A 301 25.39 -13.85 -16.20
N ARG A 302 26.06 -13.79 -15.05
CA ARG A 302 27.22 -14.66 -14.76
C ARG A 302 26.82 -16.13 -14.67
N LEU A 303 25.71 -16.43 -14.00
CA LEU A 303 25.20 -17.79 -13.87
C LEU A 303 24.76 -18.38 -15.22
N ALA A 304 24.22 -17.57 -16.13
CA ALA A 304 23.80 -18.01 -17.46
C ALA A 304 24.98 -18.22 -18.44
N GLN A 305 26.18 -17.77 -18.09
CA GLN A 305 27.41 -17.93 -18.90
C GLN A 305 28.29 -19.11 -18.44
N GLN A 306 27.86 -19.82 -17.40
CA GLN A 306 28.49 -21.04 -16.87
C GLN A 306 27.70 -22.27 -17.29
#